data_AF-A0AAN6EJT8-F1
#
_entry.id   AF-A0AAN6EJT8-F1
#
_cell.length_a   1.000
_cell.length_b   1.000
_cell.length_c   1.000
_cell.angle_alpha   90.00
_cell.angle_beta   90.00
_cell.angle_gamma   90.00
#
_symmetry.space_group_name_H-M   'P 1'
#
loop_
_entity.id
_entity.type
_entity.pdbx_description
1 polymer ?
#
loop_
_entity_poly.entity_id
_entity_poly.type
_entity_poly.pdbx_seq_one_letter_code
_entity_poly.pdbx_strand_id
1 'polypeptide(L)'
;MSQANMELVLATDDDRLQKRMSLSLRVSQWAEWAYDEQRGRYDWESVVRDLEMPLIECLQFFDTDFYIAPVRSLPNITDWSAEDLSTLKSFVSEHFSAVTADEWRLVGAYMNVEQKDCSMAYGICTFPRMTLDLYEAITCHLNNGLMWTDIFEQHPIFSSADVLQTAYNRCNGRSGSNPKIIIKNWSDKETHRIQDIIQSYYKPGDLSEVLIQAQKAFPKRTKASILDKIKRNTARSLYITNSDMYRVDKLVEAYGKDWARIGKEIYVSPRRAQWIWAQHQQRQKVTPPWTDDELNTLRICVRGGIGMAEASRIIGTKSPYMCHIVSHAYTLPLQFRD
;
A
#
# COMPACT_ATOMS: atom_id res chain seq x y z
N MET A 1 -38.15 20.63 -42.16
CA MET A 1 -38.86 19.43 -41.64
C MET A 1 -40.29 19.82 -41.36
N SER A 2 -41.27 19.08 -41.90
CA SER A 2 -42.69 19.31 -41.60
C SER A 2 -43.03 18.85 -40.18
N GLN A 3 -44.03 19.47 -39.56
CA GLN A 3 -44.51 19.15 -38.21
C GLN A 3 -44.90 17.67 -38.06
N ALA A 4 -45.47 17.09 -39.12
CA ALA A 4 -45.80 15.67 -39.22
C ALA A 4 -44.57 14.72 -39.18
N ASN A 5 -43.41 15.14 -39.71
CA ASN A 5 -42.18 14.34 -39.60
C ASN A 5 -41.61 14.38 -38.18
N MET A 6 -41.86 15.44 -37.41
CA MET A 6 -41.40 15.57 -36.03
C MET A 6 -42.26 14.71 -35.09
N GLU A 7 -43.58 14.70 -35.27
CA GLU A 7 -44.51 13.85 -34.53
C GLU A 7 -44.30 12.35 -34.81
N LEU A 8 -43.99 11.99 -36.06
CA LEU A 8 -43.69 10.60 -36.42
C LEU A 8 -42.39 10.10 -35.76
N VAL A 9 -41.35 10.94 -35.70
CA VAL A 9 -40.08 10.60 -35.03
C VAL A 9 -40.29 10.43 -33.52
N LEU A 10 -41.02 11.35 -32.88
CA LEU A 10 -41.34 11.27 -31.45
C LEU A 10 -42.18 10.03 -31.10
N ALA A 11 -43.21 9.71 -31.88
CA ALA A 11 -44.03 8.51 -31.65
C ALA A 11 -43.26 7.19 -31.86
N THR A 12 -42.30 7.18 -32.80
CA THR A 12 -41.44 6.02 -33.04
C THR A 12 -40.41 5.83 -31.93
N ASP A 13 -39.90 6.94 -31.37
CA ASP A 13 -38.99 6.92 -30.24
C ASP A 13 -39.71 6.47 -28.95
N ASP A 14 -40.96 6.89 -28.71
CA ASP A 14 -41.77 6.43 -27.58
C ASP A 14 -42.07 4.92 -27.61
N ASP A 15 -42.46 4.36 -28.77
CA ASP A 15 -42.71 2.91 -28.90
C ASP A 15 -41.42 2.07 -28.72
N ARG A 16 -40.28 2.58 -29.20
CA ARG A 16 -38.96 1.95 -28.97
C ARG A 16 -38.56 1.99 -27.51
N LEU A 17 -38.81 3.11 -26.84
CA LEU A 17 -38.48 3.29 -25.42
C LEU A 17 -39.36 2.40 -24.54
N GLN A 18 -40.64 2.28 -24.86
CA GLN A 18 -41.59 1.42 -24.17
C GLN A 18 -41.24 -0.08 -24.33
N LYS A 19 -40.86 -0.52 -25.54
CA LYS A 19 -40.38 -1.89 -25.78
C LYS A 19 -39.06 -2.19 -25.06
N ARG A 20 -38.16 -1.20 -24.99
CA ARG A 20 -36.90 -1.34 -24.26
C ARG A 20 -37.11 -1.45 -22.76
N MET A 21 -38.02 -0.65 -22.19
CA MET A 21 -38.38 -0.73 -20.77
C MET A 21 -39.06 -2.05 -20.43
N SER A 22 -39.94 -2.58 -21.29
CA SER A 22 -40.59 -3.86 -21.05
C SER A 22 -39.62 -5.05 -21.10
N LEU A 23 -38.63 -5.02 -22.00
CA LEU A 23 -37.56 -6.02 -22.06
C LEU A 23 -36.65 -5.93 -20.83
N SER A 24 -36.27 -4.72 -20.43
CA SER A 24 -35.44 -4.50 -19.24
C SER A 24 -36.10 -5.03 -17.96
N LEU A 25 -37.40 -4.75 -17.79
CA LEU A 25 -38.18 -5.28 -16.68
C LEU A 25 -38.21 -6.82 -16.70
N ARG A 26 -38.48 -7.42 -17.86
CA ARG A 26 -38.57 -8.88 -18.00
C ARG A 26 -37.25 -9.57 -17.70
N VAL A 27 -36.13 -9.04 -18.20
CA VAL A 27 -34.79 -9.58 -17.92
C VAL A 27 -34.48 -9.50 -16.43
N SER A 28 -34.76 -8.37 -15.80
CA SER A 28 -34.44 -8.15 -14.38
C SER A 28 -35.26 -9.05 -13.45
N GLN A 29 -36.55 -9.25 -13.75
CA GLN A 29 -37.41 -10.20 -13.03
C GLN A 29 -36.91 -11.65 -13.13
N TRP A 30 -36.46 -12.06 -14.33
CA TRP A 30 -36.00 -13.45 -14.54
C TRP A 30 -34.65 -13.68 -13.88
N ALA A 31 -33.76 -12.68 -13.93
CA ALA A 31 -32.51 -12.72 -13.19
C ALA A 31 -32.77 -12.85 -11.68
N GLU A 32 -33.71 -12.09 -11.12
CA GLU A 32 -34.08 -12.18 -9.69
C GLU A 32 -34.47 -13.62 -9.30
N TRP A 33 -35.33 -14.29 -10.07
CA TRP A 33 -35.71 -15.68 -9.81
C TRP A 33 -34.57 -16.68 -9.98
N ALA A 34 -33.57 -16.33 -10.79
CA ALA A 34 -32.37 -17.12 -11.03
C ALA A 34 -31.22 -16.77 -10.08
N TYR A 35 -31.45 -15.98 -9.02
CA TYR A 35 -30.39 -15.63 -8.07
C TYR A 35 -29.99 -16.83 -7.20
N ASP A 36 -28.70 -17.18 -7.25
CA ASP A 36 -28.11 -18.21 -6.41
C ASP A 36 -27.54 -17.57 -5.14
N GLU A 37 -28.23 -17.73 -4.01
CA GLU A 37 -27.80 -17.20 -2.71
C GLU A 37 -26.46 -17.79 -2.24
N GLN A 38 -26.14 -19.05 -2.59
CA GLN A 38 -24.90 -19.69 -2.16
C GLN A 38 -23.68 -19.10 -2.88
N ARG A 39 -23.83 -18.82 -4.18
CA ARG A 39 -22.78 -18.20 -4.99
C ARG A 39 -22.79 -16.67 -4.92
N GLY A 40 -23.90 -16.08 -4.49
CA GLY A 40 -24.10 -14.63 -4.44
C GLY A 40 -24.17 -13.97 -5.82
N ARG A 41 -24.60 -14.71 -6.85
CA ARG A 41 -24.68 -14.24 -8.25
C ARG A 41 -25.88 -14.87 -8.96
N TYR A 42 -26.26 -14.29 -10.09
CA TYR A 42 -27.35 -14.78 -10.93
C TYR A 42 -26.90 -15.96 -11.80
N ASP A 43 -27.78 -16.96 -11.97
CA ASP A 43 -27.65 -18.02 -12.98
C ASP A 43 -28.06 -17.49 -14.35
N TRP A 44 -27.13 -16.79 -14.99
CA TRP A 44 -27.33 -16.18 -16.29
C TRP A 44 -27.55 -17.20 -17.40
N GLU A 45 -27.04 -18.42 -17.26
CA GLU A 45 -27.29 -19.51 -18.20
C GLU A 45 -28.78 -19.88 -18.22
N SER A 46 -29.42 -19.93 -17.05
CA SER A 46 -30.87 -20.13 -16.97
C SER A 46 -31.66 -18.95 -17.54
N VAL A 47 -31.26 -17.71 -17.26
CA VAL A 47 -31.91 -16.51 -17.80
C VAL A 47 -31.86 -16.47 -19.33
N VAL A 48 -30.68 -16.72 -19.92
CA VAL A 48 -30.45 -16.77 -21.37
C VAL A 48 -31.32 -17.83 -22.04
N ARG A 49 -31.40 -19.02 -21.43
CA ARG A 49 -32.21 -20.13 -21.93
C ARG A 49 -33.70 -19.79 -21.92
N ASP A 50 -34.20 -19.23 -20.81
CA ASP A 50 -35.64 -19.02 -20.61
C ASP A 50 -36.16 -17.78 -21.36
N LEU A 51 -35.28 -16.81 -21.66
CA LEU A 51 -35.60 -15.64 -22.48
C LEU A 51 -35.27 -15.83 -23.96
N GLU A 52 -34.55 -16.91 -24.33
CA GLU A 52 -34.03 -17.16 -25.68
C GLU A 52 -33.23 -15.96 -26.23
N MET A 53 -32.45 -15.30 -25.36
CA MET A 53 -31.70 -14.08 -25.67
C MET A 53 -30.20 -14.26 -25.39
N PRO A 54 -29.30 -13.71 -26.23
CA PRO A 54 -27.86 -13.77 -25.98
C PRO A 54 -27.46 -13.16 -24.63
N LEU A 55 -26.48 -13.75 -23.96
CA LEU A 55 -26.01 -13.32 -22.63
C LEU A 55 -25.68 -11.82 -22.55
N ILE A 56 -24.90 -11.32 -23.50
CA ILE A 56 -24.52 -9.90 -23.52
C ILE A 56 -25.73 -8.99 -23.67
N GLU A 57 -26.73 -9.41 -24.44
CA GLU A 57 -27.97 -8.65 -24.64
C GLU A 57 -28.81 -8.65 -23.35
N CYS A 58 -28.93 -9.79 -22.66
CA CYS A 58 -29.53 -9.86 -21.33
C CYS A 58 -28.84 -8.90 -20.36
N LEU A 59 -27.50 -8.93 -20.25
CA LEU A 59 -26.75 -8.04 -19.36
C LEU A 59 -26.88 -6.54 -19.72
N GLN A 60 -27.11 -6.21 -20.99
CA GLN A 60 -27.34 -4.84 -21.43
C GLN A 60 -28.72 -4.30 -21.02
N PHE A 61 -29.74 -5.15 -21.04
CA PHE A 61 -31.10 -4.81 -20.61
C PHE A 61 -31.33 -5.00 -19.12
N PHE A 62 -30.42 -5.69 -18.43
CA PHE A 62 -30.48 -5.83 -16.99
C PHE A 62 -30.36 -4.48 -16.30
N ASP A 63 -31.35 -4.17 -15.48
CA ASP A 63 -31.46 -2.91 -14.76
C ASP A 63 -31.45 -3.18 -13.26
N THR A 64 -30.50 -2.51 -12.58
CA THR A 64 -30.24 -2.73 -11.18
C THR A 64 -31.23 -2.08 -10.23
N ASP A 65 -32.10 -1.22 -10.74
CA ASP A 65 -33.05 -0.44 -9.95
C ASP A 65 -34.36 -1.21 -9.69
N PHE A 66 -34.62 -2.29 -10.43
CA PHE A 66 -35.89 -3.04 -10.43
C PHE A 66 -35.93 -4.25 -9.47
N TYR A 67 -35.36 -4.15 -8.27
CA TYR A 67 -35.25 -5.23 -7.27
C TYR A 67 -34.06 -6.17 -7.52
N ILE A 68 -33.02 -6.02 -6.71
CA ILE A 68 -31.77 -6.79 -6.84
C ILE A 68 -31.18 -7.12 -5.47
N ALA A 69 -30.74 -8.37 -5.34
CA ALA A 69 -29.88 -8.83 -4.26
C ALA A 69 -28.65 -7.90 -4.16
N PRO A 70 -28.24 -7.48 -2.95
CA PRO A 70 -27.22 -6.45 -2.78
C PRO A 70 -25.95 -6.82 -3.56
N VAL A 71 -25.55 -5.92 -4.46
CA VAL A 71 -24.30 -6.06 -5.22
C VAL A 71 -23.16 -6.22 -4.22
N ARG A 72 -22.34 -7.26 -4.42
CA ARG A 72 -21.24 -7.56 -3.51
C ARG A 72 -20.08 -6.59 -3.74
N SER A 73 -19.45 -6.14 -2.66
CA SER A 73 -18.19 -5.41 -2.71
C SER A 73 -17.08 -6.36 -2.24
N LEU A 74 -16.08 -6.57 -3.09
CA LEU A 74 -14.94 -7.47 -2.87
C LEU A 74 -13.63 -6.70 -3.12
N PRO A 75 -13.32 -5.68 -2.30
CA PRO A 75 -12.24 -4.74 -2.57
C PRO A 75 -10.85 -5.35 -2.35
N ASN A 76 -10.73 -6.48 -1.66
CA ASN A 76 -9.45 -7.19 -1.52
C ASN A 76 -9.48 -8.49 -2.30
N ILE A 77 -8.38 -8.82 -2.99
CA ILE A 77 -8.26 -10.09 -3.73
C ILE A 77 -8.40 -11.33 -2.84
N THR A 78 -8.17 -11.21 -1.53
CA THR A 78 -8.35 -12.28 -0.55
C THR A 78 -9.81 -12.62 -0.30
N ASP A 79 -10.72 -11.72 -0.65
CA ASP A 79 -12.17 -11.86 -0.45
C ASP A 79 -12.80 -12.62 -1.64
N TRP A 80 -12.04 -12.81 -2.72
CA TRP A 80 -12.48 -13.54 -3.91
C TRP A 80 -12.24 -15.04 -3.76
N SER A 81 -13.28 -15.84 -4.02
CA SER A 81 -13.13 -17.28 -4.11
C SER A 81 -12.36 -17.69 -5.38
N ALA A 82 -11.78 -18.89 -5.38
CA ALA A 82 -11.12 -19.43 -6.58
C ALA A 82 -12.11 -19.62 -7.74
N GLU A 83 -13.37 -19.95 -7.44
CA GLU A 83 -14.44 -20.04 -8.42
C GLU A 83 -14.74 -18.67 -9.04
N ASP A 84 -14.93 -17.62 -8.23
CA ASP A 84 -15.22 -16.27 -8.73
C ASP A 84 -14.10 -15.76 -9.65
N LEU A 85 -12.84 -15.97 -9.28
CA LEU A 85 -11.70 -15.56 -10.10
C LEU A 85 -11.65 -16.34 -11.43
N SER A 86 -11.99 -17.63 -11.41
CA SER A 86 -12.04 -18.45 -12.62
C SER A 86 -13.18 -17.99 -13.53
N THR A 87 -14.39 -17.80 -12.98
CA THR A 87 -15.57 -17.31 -13.70
C THR A 87 -15.31 -15.94 -14.32
N LEU A 88 -14.77 -14.99 -13.55
CA LEU A 88 -14.40 -13.66 -14.03
C LEU A 88 -13.42 -13.72 -15.21
N LYS A 89 -12.39 -14.56 -15.10
CA LYS A 89 -11.39 -14.73 -16.18
C LYS A 89 -12.03 -15.27 -17.45
N SER A 90 -12.77 -16.38 -17.33
CA SER A 90 -13.41 -17.05 -18.46
C SER A 90 -14.36 -16.11 -19.18
N PHE A 91 -15.28 -15.48 -18.44
CA PHE A 91 -16.26 -14.56 -18.99
C PHE A 91 -15.60 -13.41 -19.77
N VAL A 92 -14.60 -12.76 -19.18
CA VAL A 92 -13.92 -11.65 -19.85
C VAL A 92 -13.18 -12.14 -21.11
N SER A 93 -12.47 -13.27 -21.02
CA SER A 93 -11.71 -13.81 -22.16
C SER A 93 -12.58 -14.31 -23.31
N GLU A 94 -13.81 -14.75 -23.02
CA GLU A 94 -14.75 -15.27 -24.00
C GLU A 94 -15.47 -14.15 -24.75
N HIS A 95 -15.84 -13.07 -24.05
CA HIS A 95 -16.71 -12.04 -24.62
C HIS A 95 -15.99 -10.75 -25.03
N PHE A 96 -14.78 -10.48 -24.52
CA PHE A 96 -14.09 -9.22 -24.75
C PHE A 96 -12.63 -9.42 -25.14
N SER A 97 -12.21 -8.83 -26.27
CA SER A 97 -10.80 -8.80 -26.68
C SER A 97 -10.00 -7.73 -25.92
N ALA A 98 -10.65 -6.63 -25.57
CA ALA A 98 -10.16 -5.58 -24.67
C ALA A 98 -11.36 -4.95 -23.97
N VAL A 99 -11.31 -4.81 -22.63
CA VAL A 99 -12.46 -4.39 -21.83
C VAL A 99 -12.49 -2.86 -21.67
N THR A 100 -13.54 -2.23 -22.17
CA THR A 100 -13.89 -0.81 -22.02
C THR A 100 -14.63 -0.54 -20.70
N ALA A 101 -14.86 0.74 -20.38
CA ALA A 101 -15.59 1.13 -19.17
C ALA A 101 -17.04 0.58 -19.14
N ASP A 102 -17.73 0.57 -20.28
CA ASP A 102 -19.11 0.06 -20.36
C ASP A 102 -19.16 -1.46 -20.26
N GLU A 103 -18.15 -2.17 -20.80
CA GLU A 103 -18.07 -3.63 -20.69
C GLU A 103 -17.76 -4.06 -19.26
N TRP A 104 -16.98 -3.29 -18.52
CA TRP A 104 -16.77 -3.53 -17.09
C TRP A 104 -18.07 -3.46 -16.28
N ARG A 105 -19.05 -2.62 -16.69
CA ARG A 105 -20.39 -2.61 -16.08
C ARG A 105 -21.10 -3.95 -16.30
N LEU A 106 -21.01 -4.51 -17.51
CA LEU A 106 -21.58 -5.83 -17.84
C LEU A 106 -20.91 -6.95 -17.05
N VAL A 107 -19.59 -6.89 -16.88
CA VAL A 107 -18.84 -7.84 -16.04
C VAL A 107 -19.29 -7.74 -14.58
N GLY A 108 -19.51 -6.54 -14.06
CA GLY A 108 -20.04 -6.33 -12.70
C GLY A 108 -21.43 -6.95 -12.52
N ALA A 109 -22.33 -6.72 -13.50
CA ALA A 109 -23.65 -7.33 -13.52
C ALA A 109 -23.60 -8.87 -13.59
N TYR A 110 -22.71 -9.42 -14.43
CA TYR A 110 -22.52 -10.86 -14.56
C TYR A 110 -22.07 -11.50 -13.24
N MET A 111 -21.08 -10.89 -12.58
CA MET A 111 -20.52 -11.40 -11.32
C MET A 111 -21.36 -11.07 -10.08
N ASN A 112 -22.35 -10.17 -10.21
CA ASN A 112 -23.02 -9.48 -9.10
C ASN A 112 -22.01 -8.87 -8.10
N VAL A 113 -21.00 -8.18 -8.63
CA VAL A 113 -19.91 -7.55 -7.87
C VAL A 113 -19.68 -6.13 -8.40
N GLU A 114 -19.26 -5.20 -7.55
CA GLU A 114 -18.94 -3.83 -7.95
C GLU A 114 -17.93 -3.82 -9.13
N GLN A 115 -18.25 -3.06 -10.17
CA GLN A 115 -17.45 -2.93 -11.39
C GLN A 115 -15.95 -2.69 -11.14
N LYS A 116 -15.65 -1.79 -10.20
CA LYS A 116 -14.26 -1.41 -9.84
C LYS A 116 -13.47 -2.61 -9.29
N ASP A 117 -14.14 -3.48 -8.54
CA ASP A 117 -13.52 -4.63 -7.90
C ASP A 117 -13.26 -5.72 -8.94
N CYS A 118 -14.19 -5.95 -9.87
CA CYS A 118 -14.00 -6.82 -11.02
C CYS A 118 -12.79 -6.39 -11.86
N SER A 119 -12.69 -5.09 -12.18
CA SER A 119 -11.58 -4.55 -12.97
C SER A 119 -10.23 -4.75 -12.25
N MET A 120 -10.18 -4.44 -10.96
CA MET A 120 -8.99 -4.64 -10.14
C MET A 120 -8.60 -6.12 -10.04
N ALA A 121 -9.56 -6.99 -9.73
CA ALA A 121 -9.34 -8.43 -9.56
C ALA A 121 -8.88 -9.08 -10.86
N TYR A 122 -9.56 -8.79 -11.98
CA TYR A 122 -9.16 -9.26 -13.30
C TYR A 122 -7.77 -8.77 -13.66
N GLY A 123 -7.46 -7.49 -13.41
CA GLY A 123 -6.13 -6.93 -13.59
C GLY A 123 -5.09 -7.77 -12.85
N ILE A 124 -5.24 -7.95 -11.52
CA ILE A 124 -4.34 -8.79 -10.69
C ILE A 124 -4.18 -10.20 -11.27
N CYS A 125 -5.26 -10.76 -11.79
CA CYS A 125 -5.38 -12.11 -12.31
C CYS A 125 -4.78 -12.35 -13.70
N THR A 126 -4.72 -11.32 -14.52
CA THR A 126 -4.19 -11.35 -15.89
C THR A 126 -2.80 -10.74 -16.02
N PHE A 127 -2.29 -10.06 -14.98
CA PHE A 127 -0.86 -9.80 -14.91
C PHE A 127 -0.12 -11.13 -15.02
N PRO A 128 0.81 -11.28 -15.99
CA PRO A 128 1.66 -12.44 -16.05
C PRO A 128 2.30 -12.64 -14.69
N ARG A 129 2.15 -13.85 -14.15
CA ARG A 129 2.68 -14.16 -12.83
C ARG A 129 4.19 -13.97 -12.90
N MET A 130 4.67 -12.98 -12.16
CA MET A 130 6.09 -12.68 -12.09
C MET A 130 6.79 -13.83 -11.35
N THR A 131 7.32 -14.79 -12.12
CA THR A 131 8.10 -15.90 -11.57
C THR A 131 9.44 -15.38 -11.04
N LEU A 132 10.11 -16.17 -10.19
CA LEU A 132 11.42 -15.80 -9.69
C LEU A 132 12.42 -15.59 -10.83
N ASP A 133 12.46 -16.51 -11.80
CA ASP A 133 13.35 -16.46 -12.95
C ASP A 133 13.10 -15.21 -13.81
N LEU A 134 11.83 -14.87 -14.03
CA LEU A 134 11.44 -13.69 -14.79
C LEU A 134 11.79 -12.40 -14.05
N TYR A 135 11.56 -12.36 -12.74
CA TYR A 135 11.94 -11.24 -11.88
C TYR A 135 13.45 -11.02 -11.87
N GLU A 136 14.24 -12.09 -11.79
CA GLU A 136 15.70 -12.06 -11.83
C GLU A 136 16.21 -11.59 -13.20
N ALA A 137 15.62 -12.07 -14.29
CA ALA A 137 15.93 -11.63 -15.65
C ALA A 137 15.66 -10.12 -15.82
N ILE A 138 14.46 -9.64 -15.49
CA ILE A 138 14.10 -8.22 -15.54
C ILE A 138 15.02 -7.38 -14.64
N THR A 139 15.32 -7.86 -13.43
CA THR A 139 16.26 -7.18 -12.51
C THR A 139 17.67 -7.10 -13.10
N CYS A 140 18.13 -8.13 -13.81
CA CYS A 140 19.41 -8.13 -14.51
C CYS A 140 19.42 -7.05 -15.60
N HIS A 141 18.38 -6.98 -16.43
CA HIS A 141 18.26 -5.96 -17.48
C HIS A 141 18.23 -4.54 -16.90
N LEU A 142 17.48 -4.30 -15.82
CA LEU A 142 17.47 -3.01 -15.11
C LEU A 142 18.84 -2.66 -14.52
N ASN A 143 19.55 -3.64 -13.94
CA ASN A 143 20.91 -3.44 -13.41
C ASN A 143 21.93 -3.11 -14.50
N ASN A 144 21.69 -3.57 -15.72
CA ASN A 144 22.47 -3.26 -16.92
C ASN A 144 22.04 -1.92 -17.57
N GLY A 145 21.05 -1.23 -17.01
CA GLY A 145 20.63 0.10 -17.45
C GLY A 145 19.63 0.11 -18.60
N LEU A 146 19.00 -1.02 -18.93
CA LEU A 146 17.97 -1.07 -19.98
C LEU A 146 16.71 -0.32 -19.52
N MET A 147 16.06 0.34 -20.48
CA MET A 147 14.77 1.00 -20.25
C MET A 147 13.63 -0.02 -20.30
N TRP A 148 12.50 0.28 -19.65
CA TRP A 148 11.34 -0.61 -19.60
C TRP A 148 10.81 -1.02 -20.98
N THR A 149 10.94 -0.14 -21.97
CA THR A 149 10.61 -0.41 -23.37
C THR A 149 11.47 -1.54 -23.95
N ASP A 150 12.78 -1.52 -23.70
CA ASP A 150 13.74 -2.50 -24.24
C ASP A 150 13.64 -3.85 -23.52
N ILE A 151 13.27 -3.81 -22.23
CA ILE A 151 13.01 -5.02 -21.42
C ILE A 151 11.71 -5.68 -21.88
N PHE A 152 10.69 -4.87 -22.18
CA PHE A 152 9.42 -5.36 -22.70
C PHE A 152 9.59 -6.13 -24.03
N GLU A 153 10.40 -5.62 -24.95
CA GLU A 153 10.70 -6.32 -26.21
C GLU A 153 11.30 -7.72 -26.00
N GLN A 154 11.99 -7.94 -24.87
CA GLN A 154 12.58 -9.23 -24.49
C GLN A 154 11.61 -10.14 -23.71
N HIS A 155 10.47 -9.60 -23.26
CA HIS A 155 9.47 -10.31 -22.48
C HIS A 155 8.04 -10.03 -22.99
N PRO A 156 7.69 -10.51 -24.20
CA PRO A 156 6.39 -10.25 -24.85
C PRO A 156 5.20 -10.96 -24.19
N ILE A 157 5.41 -11.63 -23.06
CA ILE A 157 4.35 -12.19 -22.22
C ILE A 157 3.52 -11.10 -21.54
N PHE A 158 4.04 -9.88 -21.44
CA PHE A 158 3.31 -8.71 -20.95
C PHE A 158 2.61 -8.00 -22.13
N SER A 159 1.47 -7.38 -21.88
CA SER A 159 0.71 -6.65 -22.92
C SER A 159 1.24 -5.25 -23.19
N SER A 160 2.06 -4.69 -22.28
CA SER A 160 2.73 -3.40 -22.45
C SER A 160 3.91 -3.25 -21.47
N ALA A 161 4.79 -2.28 -21.74
CA ALA A 161 5.87 -1.91 -20.83
C ALA A 161 5.36 -1.44 -19.45
N ASP A 162 4.23 -0.74 -19.40
CA ASP A 162 3.61 -0.30 -18.15
C ASP A 162 3.07 -1.48 -17.32
N VAL A 163 2.52 -2.50 -17.98
CA VAL A 163 2.04 -3.73 -17.35
C VAL A 163 3.20 -4.54 -16.79
N LEU A 164 4.30 -4.65 -17.54
CA LEU A 164 5.57 -5.22 -17.08
C LEU A 164 6.10 -4.49 -15.84
N GLN A 165 6.20 -3.15 -15.91
CA GLN A 165 6.70 -2.33 -14.81
C GLN A 165 5.80 -2.46 -13.57
N THR A 166 4.48 -2.45 -13.76
CA THR A 166 3.51 -2.61 -12.68
C THR A 166 3.62 -3.99 -12.03
N ALA A 167 3.75 -5.07 -12.81
CA ALA A 167 3.95 -6.42 -12.30
C ALA A 167 5.26 -6.53 -11.49
N TYR A 168 6.35 -5.96 -12.01
CA TYR A 168 7.63 -5.89 -11.31
C TYR A 168 7.53 -5.14 -9.98
N ASN A 169 6.93 -3.94 -10.01
CA ASN A 169 6.75 -3.10 -8.84
C ASN A 169 5.81 -3.73 -7.80
N ARG A 170 4.81 -4.52 -8.22
CA ARG A 170 3.93 -5.26 -7.29
C ARG A 170 4.68 -6.37 -6.55
N CYS A 171 5.61 -7.06 -7.22
CA CYS A 171 6.52 -8.00 -6.55
C CYS A 171 7.48 -7.29 -5.58
N ASN A 172 7.94 -6.09 -5.97
CA ASN A 172 8.81 -5.28 -5.11
C ASN A 172 8.03 -4.66 -3.92
N GLY A 173 6.77 -4.27 -4.13
CA GLY A 173 5.90 -3.59 -3.16
C GLY A 173 5.13 -4.49 -2.19
N ARG A 174 4.94 -5.78 -2.51
CA ARG A 174 4.43 -6.79 -1.56
C ARG A 174 5.51 -7.41 -0.66
N SER A 175 6.74 -6.90 -0.74
CA SER A 175 7.86 -7.34 0.10
C SER A 175 7.87 -6.65 1.47
N GLY A 176 6.76 -6.80 2.21
CA GLY A 176 6.83 -7.11 3.64
C GLY A 176 7.31 -8.55 3.88
N SER A 177 7.27 -9.38 2.84
CA SER A 177 7.89 -10.69 2.76
C SER A 177 8.48 -10.86 1.36
N ASN A 178 9.73 -10.43 1.18
CA ASN A 178 10.55 -10.94 0.08
C ASN A 178 10.41 -12.47 0.05
N PRO A 179 10.27 -13.12 -1.11
CA PRO A 179 10.58 -14.54 -1.19
C PRO A 179 11.94 -14.69 -0.52
N LYS A 180 12.08 -15.69 0.36
CA LYS A 180 13.34 -16.03 1.01
C LYS A 180 14.34 -16.43 -0.07
N ILE A 181 14.87 -15.46 -0.82
CA ILE A 181 16.27 -15.46 -1.20
C ILE A 181 16.93 -15.78 0.14
N ILE A 182 17.64 -16.89 0.19
CA ILE A 182 18.59 -17.14 1.26
C ILE A 182 19.66 -16.08 1.09
N ILE A 183 19.32 -14.82 1.41
CA ILE A 183 20.26 -13.77 1.70
C ILE A 183 20.90 -14.35 2.94
N LYS A 184 22.09 -14.94 2.80
CA LYS A 184 22.95 -15.24 3.95
C LYS A 184 22.81 -14.04 4.87
N ASN A 185 22.25 -14.23 6.07
CA ASN A 185 21.99 -13.09 6.94
C ASN A 185 23.28 -12.26 7.04
N TRP A 186 23.14 -10.93 6.96
CA TRP A 186 24.28 -10.05 7.19
C TRP A 186 24.80 -10.37 8.58
N SER A 187 26.03 -10.88 8.68
CA SER A 187 26.66 -11.09 9.97
C SER A 187 26.84 -9.76 10.69
N ASP A 188 27.03 -9.81 12.00
CA ASP A 188 27.32 -8.60 12.77
C ASP A 188 28.58 -7.91 12.25
N LYS A 189 29.63 -8.67 11.91
CA LYS A 189 30.86 -8.11 11.32
C LYS A 189 30.60 -7.37 10.00
N GLU A 190 29.82 -7.96 9.10
CA GLU A 190 29.47 -7.30 7.83
C GLU A 190 28.59 -6.06 8.06
N THR A 191 27.68 -6.11 9.05
CA THR A 191 26.82 -4.97 9.41
C THR A 191 27.62 -3.81 9.98
N HIS A 192 28.54 -4.06 10.92
CA HIS A 192 29.45 -3.03 11.46
C HIS A 192 30.30 -2.43 10.35
N ARG A 193 30.86 -3.28 9.47
CA ARG A 193 31.69 -2.80 8.37
C ARG A 193 30.91 -1.92 7.38
N ILE A 194 29.63 -2.21 7.11
CA ILE A 194 28.77 -1.31 6.32
C ILE A 194 28.55 0.02 7.03
N GLN A 195 28.35 0.02 8.35
CA GLN A 195 28.17 1.25 9.10
C GLN A 195 29.43 2.12 9.06
N ASP A 196 30.62 1.53 9.20
CA ASP A 196 31.89 2.25 9.06
C ASP A 196 32.03 2.90 7.67
N ILE A 197 31.65 2.18 6.62
CA ILE A 197 31.70 2.68 5.23
C ILE A 197 30.70 3.82 5.04
N ILE A 198 29.47 3.67 5.53
CA ILE A 198 28.47 4.75 5.50
C ILE A 198 29.01 5.97 6.26
N GLN A 199 29.55 5.80 7.47
CA GLN A 199 30.07 6.91 8.27
C GLN A 199 31.25 7.63 7.60
N SER A 200 32.10 6.89 6.89
CA SER A 200 33.32 7.43 6.27
C SER A 200 33.06 8.12 4.93
N TYR A 201 32.07 7.64 4.15
CA TYR A 201 31.90 8.03 2.75
C TYR A 201 30.53 8.64 2.42
N TYR A 202 29.56 8.60 3.33
CA TYR A 202 28.23 9.12 3.05
C TYR A 202 28.20 10.64 2.99
N LYS A 203 27.70 11.17 1.87
CA LYS A 203 27.30 12.56 1.72
C LYS A 203 25.78 12.62 1.66
N PRO A 204 25.10 13.56 2.34
CA PRO A 204 23.65 13.69 2.28
C PRO A 204 23.16 13.74 0.83
N GLY A 205 22.25 12.83 0.46
CA GLY A 205 21.69 12.73 -0.89
C GLY A 205 22.56 11.99 -1.92
N ASP A 206 23.79 11.60 -1.59
CA ASP A 206 24.71 10.92 -2.50
C ASP A 206 25.26 9.62 -1.88
N LEU A 207 24.79 8.49 -2.41
CA LEU A 207 25.19 7.14 -2.00
C LEU A 207 26.26 6.53 -2.91
N SER A 208 26.72 7.25 -3.93
CA SER A 208 27.54 6.70 -5.00
C SER A 208 28.88 6.17 -4.47
N GLU A 209 29.59 6.99 -3.69
CA GLU A 209 30.87 6.60 -3.11
C GLU A 209 30.72 5.49 -2.05
N VAL A 210 29.66 5.56 -1.23
CA VAL A 210 29.32 4.52 -0.24
C VAL A 210 29.11 3.17 -0.93
N LEU A 211 28.37 3.17 -2.03
CA LEU A 211 28.09 1.95 -2.80
C LEU A 211 29.36 1.38 -3.41
N ILE A 212 30.22 2.22 -4.00
CA ILE A 212 31.51 1.79 -4.57
C ILE A 212 32.39 1.12 -3.51
N GLN A 213 32.55 1.77 -2.34
CA GLN A 213 33.39 1.24 -1.27
C GLN A 213 32.77 -0.02 -0.63
N ALA A 214 31.44 -0.10 -0.51
CA ALA A 214 30.76 -1.29 -0.02
C ALA A 214 30.85 -2.46 -1.01
N GLN A 215 30.77 -2.23 -2.33
CA GLN A 215 30.97 -3.27 -3.33
C GLN A 215 32.40 -3.85 -3.28
N LYS A 216 33.41 -3.00 -3.05
CA LYS A 216 34.79 -3.45 -2.82
C LYS A 216 34.93 -4.27 -1.54
N ALA A 217 34.23 -3.88 -0.46
CA ALA A 217 34.30 -4.56 0.83
C ALA A 217 33.52 -5.90 0.86
N PHE A 218 32.49 -6.04 0.02
CA PHE A 218 31.61 -7.21 0.00
C PHE A 218 31.48 -7.81 -1.41
N PRO A 219 32.56 -8.31 -2.03
CA PRO A 219 32.55 -8.80 -3.42
C PRO A 219 31.64 -10.03 -3.62
N LYS A 220 31.33 -10.76 -2.53
CA LYS A 220 30.43 -11.92 -2.55
C LYS A 220 28.94 -11.56 -2.38
N ARG A 221 28.62 -10.27 -2.18
CA ARG A 221 27.26 -9.77 -2.03
C ARG A 221 26.84 -9.08 -3.33
N THR A 222 25.58 -9.25 -3.72
CA THR A 222 25.06 -8.57 -4.92
C THR A 222 24.97 -7.06 -4.66
N LYS A 223 25.16 -6.25 -5.72
CA LYS A 223 25.01 -4.79 -5.66
C LYS A 223 23.67 -4.37 -5.05
N ALA A 224 22.59 -5.06 -5.41
CA ALA A 224 21.26 -4.82 -4.87
C ALA A 224 21.18 -5.10 -3.36
N SER A 225 21.75 -6.22 -2.88
CA SER A 225 21.78 -6.54 -1.45
C SER A 225 22.57 -5.51 -0.64
N ILE A 226 23.69 -5.03 -1.19
CA ILE A 226 24.52 -3.98 -0.59
C ILE A 226 23.75 -2.66 -0.56
N LEU A 227 23.15 -2.24 -1.68
CA LEU A 227 22.42 -0.99 -1.79
C LEU A 227 21.22 -0.94 -0.83
N ASP A 228 20.46 -2.03 -0.75
CA ASP A 228 19.34 -2.15 0.17
C ASP A 228 19.81 -2.10 1.65
N LYS A 229 20.90 -2.80 1.99
CA LYS A 229 21.48 -2.74 3.33
C LYS A 229 22.01 -1.34 3.67
N ILE A 230 22.62 -0.63 2.70
CA ILE A 230 23.01 0.77 2.84
C ILE A 230 21.76 1.60 3.12
N LYS A 231 20.77 1.60 2.23
CA LYS A 231 19.51 2.36 2.37
C LYS A 231 18.84 2.12 3.72
N ARG A 232 18.77 0.87 4.20
CA ARG A 232 18.21 0.53 5.52
C ARG A 232 19.02 1.11 6.68
N ASN A 233 20.34 1.12 6.59
CA ASN A 233 21.22 1.73 7.62
C ASN A 233 21.27 3.26 7.51
N THR A 234 21.17 3.83 6.31
CA THR A 234 21.05 5.27 6.09
C THR A 234 19.68 5.78 6.53
N ALA A 235 18.60 5.03 6.30
CA ALA A 235 17.27 5.36 6.82
C ALA A 235 17.28 5.33 8.36
N ARG A 236 17.92 4.32 8.98
CA ARG A 236 18.12 4.30 10.44
C ARG A 236 19.00 5.44 10.96
N SER A 237 19.94 5.96 10.17
CA SER A 237 20.74 7.14 10.57
C SER A 237 20.02 8.49 10.29
N LEU A 238 19.00 8.48 9.43
CA LEU A 238 18.21 9.66 9.05
C LEU A 238 16.97 9.87 9.92
N TYR A 239 16.33 8.80 10.43
CA TYR A 239 15.24 8.92 11.39
C TYR A 239 15.80 9.18 12.79
N ILE A 240 15.60 10.41 13.29
CA ILE A 240 15.75 10.66 14.73
C ILE A 240 14.58 9.96 15.41
N THR A 241 14.85 8.92 16.19
CA THR A 241 13.81 8.37 17.05
C THR A 241 13.66 9.24 18.29
N ASN A 242 12.48 9.20 18.91
CA ASN A 242 12.26 9.91 20.19
C ASN A 242 13.19 9.38 21.29
N SER A 243 13.57 8.09 21.20
CA SER A 243 14.57 7.48 22.06
C SER A 243 15.95 8.11 21.88
N ASP A 244 16.34 8.43 20.64
CA ASP A 244 17.63 9.07 20.37
C ASP A 244 17.67 10.50 20.92
N MET A 245 16.56 11.24 20.84
CA MET A 245 16.46 12.58 21.43
C MET A 245 16.64 12.56 22.95
N TYR A 246 15.91 11.68 23.64
CA TYR A 246 16.01 11.55 25.10
C TYR A 246 17.40 11.09 25.54
N ARG A 247 17.98 10.13 24.81
CA ARG A 247 19.32 9.62 25.08
C ARG A 247 20.36 10.70 24.90
N VAL A 248 20.26 11.55 23.88
CA VAL A 248 21.18 12.70 23.70
C VAL A 248 21.05 13.71 24.84
N ASP A 249 19.84 14.05 25.30
CA ASP A 249 19.67 14.96 26.45
C ASP A 249 20.35 14.40 27.72
N LYS A 250 20.13 13.12 28.04
CA LYS A 250 20.77 12.46 29.19
C LYS A 250 22.29 12.45 29.10
N LEU A 251 22.83 12.26 27.91
CA LEU A 251 24.28 12.27 27.69
C LEU A 251 24.86 13.70 27.73
N VAL A 252 24.09 14.71 27.32
CA VAL A 252 24.47 16.13 27.48
C VAL A 252 24.44 16.53 28.96
N GLU A 253 23.48 16.02 29.75
CA GLU A 253 23.46 16.20 31.21
C GLU A 253 24.70 15.56 31.87
N ALA A 254 25.06 14.33 31.48
CA ALA A 254 26.15 13.57 32.10
C ALA A 254 27.55 14.04 31.69
N TYR A 255 27.74 14.40 30.42
CA TYR A 255 29.07 14.65 29.84
C TYR A 255 29.23 16.06 29.26
N GLY A 256 28.24 16.94 29.43
CA GLY A 256 28.21 18.24 28.79
C GLY A 256 28.09 18.12 27.26
N LYS A 257 28.45 19.19 26.53
CA LYS A 257 28.35 19.25 25.07
C LYS A 257 29.53 18.56 24.35
N ASP A 258 30.03 17.45 24.89
CA ASP A 258 31.05 16.63 24.25
C ASP A 258 30.44 15.78 23.12
N TRP A 259 30.20 16.41 21.98
CA TRP A 259 29.55 15.79 20.84
C TRP A 259 30.34 14.61 20.25
N ALA A 260 31.67 14.59 20.43
CA ALA A 260 32.50 13.49 19.96
C ALA A 260 32.18 12.21 20.74
N ARG A 261 32.14 12.32 22.07
CA ARG A 261 31.77 11.22 22.96
C ARG A 261 30.30 10.83 22.81
N ILE A 262 29.39 11.81 22.82
CA ILE A 262 27.94 11.56 22.66
C ILE A 262 27.66 10.87 21.33
N GLY A 263 28.23 11.38 20.24
CA GLY A 263 28.08 10.77 18.91
C GLY A 263 28.53 9.32 18.89
N LYS A 264 29.64 8.99 19.55
CA LYS A 264 30.10 7.60 19.70
C LYS A 264 29.11 6.74 20.49
N GLU A 265 28.53 7.26 21.56
CA GLU A 265 27.59 6.51 22.42
C GLU A 265 26.21 6.27 21.80
N ILE A 266 25.76 7.16 20.91
CA ILE A 266 24.51 7.00 20.15
C ILE A 266 24.74 6.63 18.68
N TYR A 267 25.97 6.26 18.33
CA TYR A 267 26.34 5.78 17.00
C TYR A 267 26.02 6.74 15.85
N VAL A 268 26.16 8.05 16.07
CA VAL A 268 26.02 9.11 15.05
C VAL A 268 27.24 10.02 15.01
N SER A 269 27.39 10.81 13.95
CA SER A 269 28.48 11.81 13.89
C SER A 269 28.29 12.90 14.96
N PRO A 270 29.37 13.55 15.44
CA PRO A 270 29.27 14.60 16.45
C PRO A 270 28.32 15.73 16.03
N ARG A 271 28.42 16.14 14.76
CA ARG A 271 27.55 17.15 14.15
C ARG A 271 26.08 16.71 14.14
N ARG A 272 25.81 15.42 13.96
CA ARG A 272 24.45 14.88 13.99
C ARG A 272 23.90 14.83 15.41
N ALA A 273 24.70 14.43 16.40
CA ALA A 273 24.31 14.48 17.82
C ALA A 273 23.94 15.91 18.25
N GLN A 274 24.75 16.89 17.86
CA GLN A 274 24.46 18.31 18.11
C GLN A 274 23.14 18.75 17.45
N TRP A 275 22.91 18.35 16.19
CA TRP A 275 21.67 18.69 15.48
C TRP A 275 20.43 18.03 16.11
N ILE A 276 20.52 16.76 16.51
CA ILE A 276 19.45 16.04 17.24
C ILE A 276 19.09 16.79 18.53
N TRP A 277 20.10 17.18 19.31
CA TRP A 277 19.91 17.94 20.53
C TRP A 277 19.25 19.30 20.26
N ALA A 278 19.73 20.05 19.27
CA ALA A 278 19.17 21.36 18.92
C ALA A 278 17.69 21.27 18.49
N GLN A 279 17.33 20.25 17.70
CA GLN A 279 15.94 20.00 17.30
C GLN A 279 15.07 19.64 18.50
N HIS A 280 15.58 18.85 19.44
CA HIS A 280 14.87 18.51 20.67
C HIS A 280 14.62 19.75 21.54
N GLN A 281 15.64 20.60 21.72
CA GLN A 281 15.53 21.86 22.46
C GLN A 281 14.55 22.84 21.80
N GLN A 282 14.50 22.91 20.47
CA GLN A 282 13.50 23.71 19.76
C GLN A 282 12.07 23.19 20.00
N ARG A 283 11.87 21.87 20.01
CA ARG A 283 10.56 21.27 20.32
C ARG A 283 10.13 21.51 21.76
N GLN A 284 11.07 21.48 22.71
CA GLN A 284 10.80 21.79 24.12
C GLN A 284 10.46 23.28 24.33
N LYS A 285 11.11 24.20 23.59
CA LYS A 285 10.89 25.65 23.67
C LYS A 285 9.50 26.13 23.27
N VAL A 286 8.71 25.31 22.55
CA VAL A 286 7.36 25.69 22.09
C VAL A 286 6.30 25.47 23.18
N THR A 287 6.65 24.87 24.32
CA THR A 287 5.70 24.54 25.38
C THR A 287 6.19 24.99 26.75
N PRO A 288 5.31 25.55 27.60
CA PRO A 288 5.68 25.95 28.95
C PRO A 288 6.20 24.75 29.76
N PRO A 289 7.16 24.97 30.69
CA PRO A 289 7.62 23.93 31.60
C PRO A 289 6.44 23.29 32.35
N TRP A 290 6.63 22.03 32.75
CA TRP A 290 5.63 21.31 33.54
C TRP A 290 5.49 21.93 34.92
N THR A 291 4.26 22.23 35.33
CA THR A 291 3.98 22.60 36.72
C THR A 291 3.78 21.36 37.57
N ASP A 292 3.92 21.49 38.89
CA ASP A 292 3.71 20.37 39.81
C ASP A 292 2.28 19.82 39.72
N ASP A 293 1.28 20.69 39.49
CA ASP A 293 -0.12 20.30 39.30
C ASP A 293 -0.32 19.47 38.03
N GLU A 294 0.30 19.87 36.92
CA GLU A 294 0.26 19.13 35.66
C GLU A 294 0.93 17.75 35.79
N LEU A 295 2.06 17.68 36.51
CA LEU A 295 2.75 16.42 36.80
C LEU A 295 1.92 15.52 37.71
N ASN A 296 1.28 16.09 38.74
CA ASN A 296 0.43 15.33 39.64
C ASN A 296 -0.79 14.77 38.91
N THR A 297 -1.42 15.59 38.05
CA THR A 297 -2.53 15.19 37.19
C THR A 297 -2.13 14.05 36.26
N LEU A 298 -0.97 14.17 35.59
CA LEU A 298 -0.45 13.10 34.72
C LEU A 298 -0.22 11.79 35.49
N ARG A 299 0.31 11.84 36.71
CA ARG A 299 0.52 10.66 37.56
C ARG A 299 -0.80 9.97 37.91
N ILE A 300 -1.84 10.73 38.24
CA ILE A 300 -3.18 10.20 38.52
C ILE A 300 -3.73 9.50 37.27
N CYS A 301 -3.61 10.13 36.10
CA CYS A 301 -4.03 9.54 34.83
C CYS A 301 -3.32 8.21 34.53
N VAL A 302 -1.98 8.17 34.67
CA VAL A 302 -1.18 6.95 34.44
C VAL A 302 -1.59 5.82 35.40
N ARG A 303 -1.72 6.11 36.71
CA ARG A 303 -2.15 5.13 37.71
C ARG A 303 -3.56 4.62 37.48
N GLY A 304 -4.45 5.47 36.96
CA GLY A 304 -5.82 5.12 36.60
C GLY A 304 -5.97 4.42 35.24
N GLY A 305 -4.87 4.13 34.53
CA GLY A 305 -4.91 3.49 33.21
C GLY A 305 -5.46 4.38 32.09
N ILE A 306 -5.49 5.70 32.29
CA ILE A 306 -5.98 6.67 31.31
C ILE A 306 -4.92 6.86 30.22
N GLY A 307 -5.33 6.73 28.95
CA GLY A 307 -4.45 6.89 27.80
C GLY A 307 -3.89 8.32 27.66
N MET A 308 -2.70 8.45 27.05
CA MET A 308 -1.96 9.74 26.99
C MET A 308 -2.67 10.84 26.19
N ALA A 309 -3.53 10.47 25.23
CA ALA A 309 -4.38 11.42 24.50
C ALA A 309 -5.43 12.06 25.42
N GLU A 310 -6.01 11.27 26.31
CA GLU A 310 -6.99 11.74 27.28
C GLU A 310 -6.32 12.55 28.40
N ALA A 311 -5.18 12.08 28.90
CA ALA A 311 -4.37 12.81 29.88
C ALA A 311 -3.98 14.20 29.36
N SER A 312 -3.60 14.31 28.09
CA SER A 312 -3.31 15.59 27.44
C SER A 312 -4.53 16.51 27.38
N ARG A 313 -5.71 15.97 27.09
CA ARG A 313 -6.95 16.75 27.10
C ARG A 313 -7.27 17.30 28.49
N ILE A 314 -7.05 16.49 29.53
CA ILE A 314 -7.26 16.88 30.93
C ILE A 314 -6.27 17.97 31.36
N ILE A 315 -4.99 17.83 30.98
CA ILE A 315 -3.94 18.80 31.32
C ILE A 315 -4.10 20.11 30.53
N GLY A 316 -4.60 20.04 29.30
CA GLY A 316 -4.97 21.20 28.46
C GLY A 316 -3.80 22.01 27.89
N THR A 317 -2.63 21.98 28.54
CA THR A 317 -1.45 22.79 28.19
C THR A 317 -0.33 21.97 27.55
N LYS A 318 -0.46 20.64 27.53
CA LYS A 318 0.57 19.69 27.06
C LYS A 318 -0.03 18.76 26.02
N SER A 319 0.74 18.44 24.98
CA SER A 319 0.28 17.53 23.92
C SER A 319 0.27 16.06 24.38
N PRO A 320 -0.47 15.16 23.69
CA PRO A 320 -0.48 13.73 24.00
C PRO A 320 0.92 13.12 24.02
N TYR A 321 1.77 13.60 23.11
CA TYR A 321 3.15 13.20 22.98
C TYR A 321 4.00 13.59 24.20
N MET A 322 3.82 14.81 24.74
CA MET A 322 4.55 15.22 25.94
C MET A 322 4.12 14.44 27.18
N CYS A 323 2.82 14.15 27.31
CA CYS A 323 2.30 13.29 28.36
C CYS A 323 2.92 11.88 28.28
N HIS A 324 3.13 11.37 27.07
CA HIS A 324 3.80 10.10 26.82
C HIS A 324 5.29 10.12 27.21
N ILE A 325 6.01 11.21 26.92
CA ILE A 325 7.44 11.36 27.29
C ILE A 325 7.59 11.36 28.80
N VAL A 326 6.81 12.19 29.48
CA VAL A 326 6.97 12.39 30.92
C VAL A 326 6.48 11.17 31.71
N SER A 327 5.45 10.46 31.24
CA SER A 327 5.00 9.21 31.88
C SER A 327 6.06 8.11 31.82
N HIS A 328 6.89 8.04 30.77
CA HIS A 328 7.98 7.07 30.67
C HIS A 328 9.09 7.27 31.72
N ALA A 329 9.32 8.50 32.18
CA ALA A 329 10.23 8.78 33.29
C ALA A 329 9.68 8.33 34.66
N TYR A 330 8.38 8.04 34.75
CA TYR A 330 7.71 7.54 35.96
C TYR A 330 7.50 6.03 35.97
N THR A 331 7.62 5.35 34.82
CA THR A 331 7.47 3.89 34.69
C THR A 331 8.79 3.13 34.67
N LEU A 332 9.94 3.81 34.69
CA LEU A 332 11.23 3.15 34.91
C LEU A 332 11.33 2.62 36.36
N PRO A 333 11.84 1.39 36.58
CA PRO A 333 11.99 0.82 37.91
C PRO A 333 12.81 1.73 38.84
N LEU A 334 12.45 1.73 40.12
CA LEU A 334 13.07 2.49 41.22
C LEU A 334 14.60 2.31 41.40
N GLN A 335 15.27 1.49 40.60
CA GLN A 335 16.71 1.21 40.70
C GLN A 335 17.61 2.28 40.05
N PHE A 336 17.04 3.36 39.50
CA PHE A 336 17.80 4.48 38.90
C PHE A 336 17.35 5.85 39.41
N ARG A 337 16.82 5.93 40.63
CA ARG A 337 16.49 7.19 41.29
C ARG A 337 17.37 7.36 42.54
N ASP A 338 18.64 7.61 42.30
CA ASP A 338 19.56 8.37 43.16
C ASP A 338 20.55 9.12 42.26
#